data_AF-A0A026X0D0-F1
#
_entry.id   AF-A0A026X0D0-F1
#
_cell.length_a   1.000
_cell.length_b   1.000
_cell.length_c   1.000
_cell.angle_alpha   90.00
_cell.angle_beta   90.00
_cell.angle_gamma   90.00
#
_symmetry.space_group_name_H-M   'P 1'
#
loop_
_entity.id
_entity.type
_entity.pdbx_description
1 polymer ?
#
loop_
_entity_poly.entity_id
_entity_poly.type
_entity_poly.pdbx_seq_one_letter_code
_entity_poly.pdbx_strand_id
1 'polypeptide(L)'
;MAELVEVVKKRNLMYEHPNFIWLLALLSSSPTCTAHLHSILPQVVDYLYSATSDETTHANEITASIRILANTLHDSCEDKTGVLLRNPKYSNEDLCVLLNKLLSHPYMHIRKETLWLLGNLYNHRSSDVSKTVKDLVPFLPALNQAFSAICFN
;
A
#
# COMPACT_ATOMS: atom_id res chain seq x y z
N MET A 1 -10.12 -14.21 -14.23
CA MET A 1 -9.50 -13.27 -13.26
C MET A 1 -8.40 -13.92 -12.45
N ALA A 2 -8.66 -15.01 -11.72
CA ALA A 2 -7.59 -15.80 -11.10
C ALA A 2 -6.49 -16.18 -12.11
N GLU A 3 -6.86 -16.60 -13.32
CA GLU A 3 -5.92 -16.87 -14.42
C GLU A 3 -5.06 -15.66 -14.81
N LEU A 4 -5.61 -14.44 -14.82
CA LEU A 4 -4.85 -13.23 -15.14
C LEU A 4 -3.83 -12.93 -14.04
N VAL A 5 -4.25 -13.00 -12.77
CA VAL A 5 -3.34 -12.80 -11.62
C VAL A 5 -2.24 -13.85 -11.62
N GLU A 6 -2.59 -15.12 -11.87
CA GLU A 6 -1.63 -16.21 -11.98
C GLU A 6 -0.67 -16.04 -13.16
N VAL A 7 -1.13 -15.57 -14.32
CA VAL A 7 -0.27 -15.29 -15.47
C VAL A 7 0.68 -14.13 -15.17
N VAL A 8 0.19 -13.03 -14.60
CA VAL A 8 1.01 -11.87 -14.21
C VAL A 8 2.06 -12.27 -13.19
N LYS A 9 1.67 -13.07 -12.20
CA LYS A 9 2.57 -13.58 -11.15
C LYS A 9 3.60 -14.57 -11.69
N LYS A 10 3.18 -15.61 -12.43
CA LYS A 10 4.07 -16.65 -12.98
C LYS A 10 5.10 -16.09 -13.95
N ARG A 11 4.72 -15.07 -14.72
CA ARG A 11 5.60 -14.43 -15.69
C ARG A 11 6.34 -13.22 -15.12
N ASN A 12 6.16 -12.90 -13.83
CA ASN A 12 6.76 -11.76 -13.15
C ASN A 12 6.51 -10.40 -13.85
N LEU A 13 5.34 -10.24 -14.49
CA LEU A 13 5.03 -9.09 -15.35
C LEU A 13 4.61 -7.85 -14.56
N MET A 14 4.38 -7.99 -13.25
CA MET A 14 3.70 -6.99 -12.43
C MET A 14 4.35 -5.61 -12.52
N TYR A 15 5.68 -5.57 -12.47
CA TYR A 15 6.49 -4.34 -12.56
C TYR A 15 7.33 -4.27 -13.83
N GLU A 16 7.19 -5.23 -14.76
CA GLU A 16 7.86 -5.17 -16.07
C GLU A 16 7.23 -4.11 -16.97
N HIS A 17 5.91 -3.91 -16.86
CA HIS A 17 5.20 -2.86 -17.56
C HIS A 17 4.25 -2.12 -16.59
N PRO A 18 4.33 -0.78 -16.46
CA PRO A 18 3.50 -0.01 -15.52
C PRO A 18 2.00 -0.26 -15.66
N ASN A 19 1.56 -0.57 -16.88
CA ASN A 19 0.17 -0.91 -17.20
C ASN A 19 -0.34 -2.16 -16.46
N PHE A 20 0.51 -3.14 -16.16
CA PHE A 20 0.08 -4.36 -15.47
C PHE A 20 -0.25 -4.08 -14.01
N ILE A 21 0.64 -3.43 -13.25
CA ILE A 21 0.32 -3.05 -11.86
C ILE A 21 -0.88 -2.10 -11.81
N TRP A 22 -1.02 -1.17 -12.77
CA TRP A 22 -2.20 -0.30 -12.85
C TRP A 22 -3.49 -1.07 -13.11
N LEU A 23 -3.47 -2.06 -14.01
CA LEU A 23 -4.62 -2.93 -14.23
C LEU A 23 -5.00 -3.66 -12.93
N LEU A 24 -4.03 -4.20 -12.20
CA LEU A 24 -4.29 -4.85 -10.91
C LEU A 24 -4.85 -3.85 -9.87
N ALA A 25 -4.38 -2.60 -9.87
CA ALA A 25 -4.88 -1.55 -8.99
C ALA A 25 -6.31 -1.12 -9.34
N LEU A 26 -6.69 -1.11 -10.61
CA LEU A 26 -8.07 -0.87 -11.02
C LEU A 26 -8.96 -2.04 -10.59
N LEU A 27 -8.51 -3.27 -10.82
CA LEU A 27 -9.25 -4.48 -10.45
C LEU A 27 -9.42 -4.60 -8.93
N SER A 28 -8.46 -4.13 -8.12
CA SER A 28 -8.54 -4.23 -6.66
C SER A 28 -9.72 -3.49 -6.05
N SER A 29 -10.25 -2.47 -6.75
CA SER A 29 -11.45 -1.74 -6.33
C SER A 29 -12.74 -2.56 -6.38
N SER A 30 -12.74 -3.71 -7.06
CA SER A 30 -13.88 -4.62 -7.14
C SER A 30 -13.76 -5.72 -6.08
N PRO A 31 -14.73 -5.85 -5.15
CA PRO A 31 -14.72 -6.90 -4.12
C PRO A 31 -14.58 -8.32 -4.68
N THR A 32 -15.13 -8.57 -5.87
CA THR A 32 -15.05 -9.86 -6.57
C THR A 32 -13.61 -10.20 -6.98
N CYS A 33 -12.76 -9.19 -7.20
CA CYS A 33 -11.38 -9.37 -7.62
C CYS A 33 -10.41 -9.37 -6.43
N THR A 34 -10.73 -8.67 -5.34
CA THR A 34 -9.86 -8.46 -4.18
C THR A 34 -9.29 -9.76 -3.61
N ALA A 35 -10.12 -10.81 -3.48
CA ALA A 35 -9.70 -12.10 -2.95
C ALA A 35 -8.58 -12.77 -3.77
N HIS A 36 -8.58 -12.59 -5.09
CA HIS A 36 -7.55 -13.14 -5.97
C HIS A 36 -6.23 -12.39 -5.88
N LEU A 37 -6.26 -11.12 -5.46
CA LEU A 37 -5.08 -10.26 -5.34
C LEU A 37 -4.33 -10.48 -4.01
N HIS A 38 -4.89 -11.22 -3.05
CA HIS A 38 -4.19 -11.52 -1.80
C HIS A 38 -2.83 -12.21 -2.03
N SER A 39 -2.74 -13.03 -3.08
CA SER A 39 -1.53 -13.79 -3.41
C SER A 39 -0.36 -12.94 -3.92
N ILE A 40 -0.61 -11.68 -4.30
CA ILE A 40 0.41 -10.74 -4.79
C ILE A 40 0.82 -9.70 -3.73
N LEU A 41 0.09 -9.58 -2.62
CA LEU A 41 0.36 -8.56 -1.60
C LEU A 41 1.79 -8.59 -1.04
N PRO A 42 2.42 -9.76 -0.78
CA PRO A 42 3.82 -9.77 -0.32
C PRO A 42 4.77 -9.12 -1.33
N GLN A 43 4.57 -9.36 -2.62
CA GLN A 43 5.39 -8.75 -3.69
C GLN A 43 5.13 -7.25 -3.79
N VAL A 44 3.89 -6.80 -3.60
CA VAL A 44 3.53 -5.38 -3.57
C VAL A 44 4.21 -4.66 -2.41
N VAL A 45 4.25 -5.28 -1.22
CA VAL A 45 4.95 -4.72 -0.06
C VAL A 45 6.46 -4.71 -0.29
N ASP A 46 7.05 -5.82 -0.73
CA ASP A 46 8.49 -5.89 -1.02
C ASP A 46 8.91 -4.81 -2.03
N TYR A 47 8.09 -4.56 -3.06
CA TYR A 47 8.34 -3.50 -4.05
C TYR A 47 8.30 -2.10 -3.45
N LEU A 48 7.36 -1.79 -2.55
CA LEU A 48 7.32 -0.48 -1.91
C LEU A 48 8.57 -0.22 -1.06
N TYR A 49 9.10 -1.24 -0.39
CA TYR A 49 10.35 -1.11 0.36
C TYR A 49 11.55 -0.86 -0.57
N SER A 50 11.65 -1.54 -1.72
CA SER A 50 12.75 -1.30 -2.67
C SER A 50 12.61 0.01 -3.43
N ALA A 51 11.40 0.36 -3.89
CA ALA A 51 11.18 1.55 -4.71
C ALA A 51 11.30 2.86 -3.91
N THR A 52 11.25 2.80 -2.59
CA THR A 52 11.48 3.96 -1.72
C THR A 52 12.91 4.04 -1.20
N SER A 53 13.75 3.02 -1.42
CA SER A 53 15.20 3.11 -1.19
C SER A 53 15.95 3.71 -2.37
N ASP A 54 15.48 3.46 -3.59
CA ASP A 54 16.09 3.96 -4.82
C ASP A 54 15.51 5.33 -5.20
N GLU A 55 16.36 6.31 -5.51
CA GLU A 55 15.93 7.68 -5.91
C GLU A 55 15.30 7.75 -7.32
N THR A 56 15.06 6.61 -7.96
CA THR A 56 14.46 6.52 -9.30
C THR A 56 12.93 6.65 -9.22
N THR A 57 12.37 7.58 -9.98
CA THR A 57 10.95 7.97 -9.89
C THR A 57 10.01 6.93 -10.53
N HIS A 58 9.65 5.88 -9.78
CA HIS A 58 8.60 4.90 -10.11
C HIS A 58 7.22 5.30 -9.56
N ALA A 59 6.83 6.55 -9.82
CA ALA A 59 5.68 7.15 -9.16
C ALA A 59 4.37 6.41 -9.44
N ASN A 60 4.20 5.94 -10.68
CA ASN A 60 3.00 5.24 -11.13
C ASN A 60 2.85 3.89 -10.43
N GLU A 61 3.93 3.14 -10.32
CA GLU A 61 3.99 1.81 -9.71
C GLU A 61 3.82 1.89 -8.20
N ILE A 62 4.44 2.88 -7.55
CA ILE A 62 4.23 3.15 -6.11
C ILE A 62 2.76 3.46 -5.86
N THR A 63 2.16 4.34 -6.67
CA THR A 63 0.75 4.72 -6.54
C THR A 63 -0.18 3.52 -6.71
N ALA A 64 0.02 2.73 -7.76
CA ALA A 64 -0.77 1.53 -8.02
C ALA A 64 -0.61 0.50 -6.88
N SER A 65 0.60 0.34 -6.35
CA SER A 65 0.90 -0.55 -5.22
C SER A 65 0.17 -0.13 -3.95
N ILE A 66 0.20 1.17 -3.60
CA ILE A 66 -0.54 1.69 -2.43
C ILE A 66 -2.04 1.48 -2.62
N ARG A 67 -2.57 1.73 -3.81
CA ARG A 67 -3.99 1.54 -4.11
C ARG A 67 -4.44 0.09 -4.00
N ILE A 68 -3.61 -0.86 -4.46
CA ILE A 68 -3.87 -2.30 -4.25
C ILE A 68 -3.97 -2.61 -2.76
N LEU A 69 -3.03 -2.13 -1.95
CA LEU A 69 -3.07 -2.34 -0.49
C LEU A 69 -4.31 -1.70 0.14
N ALA A 70 -4.61 -0.45 -0.21
CA ALA A 70 -5.74 0.29 0.38
C ALA A 70 -7.08 -0.39 0.09
N ASN A 71 -7.27 -0.90 -1.13
CA ASN A 71 -8.47 -1.64 -1.50
C ASN A 71 -8.55 -3.04 -0.88
N THR A 72 -7.41 -3.73 -0.78
CA THR A 72 -7.39 -5.14 -0.31
C THR A 72 -7.40 -5.28 1.20
N LEU A 73 -6.87 -4.29 1.93
CA LEU A 73 -6.72 -4.35 3.39
C LEU A 73 -7.81 -3.60 4.15
N HIS A 74 -8.78 -2.96 3.49
CA HIS A 74 -9.79 -2.14 4.17
C HIS A 74 -10.85 -2.94 4.95
N ASP A 75 -11.31 -4.06 4.40
CA ASP A 75 -12.43 -4.84 4.95
C ASP A 75 -12.24 -6.35 4.71
N SER A 76 -11.00 -6.84 4.83
CA SER A 76 -10.73 -8.25 4.66
C SER A 76 -11.22 -9.02 5.91
N CYS A 77 -12.20 -9.92 5.73
CA CYS A 77 -12.68 -10.82 6.81
C CYS A 77 -11.57 -11.70 7.40
N GLU A 78 -10.55 -12.01 6.61
CA GLU A 78 -9.32 -12.63 7.08
C GLU A 78 -8.30 -11.52 7.36
N ASP A 79 -7.56 -11.58 8.47
CA ASP A 79 -6.51 -10.60 8.77
C ASP A 79 -5.34 -10.73 7.78
N LYS A 80 -5.49 -10.08 6.61
CA LYS A 80 -4.43 -9.95 5.59
C LYS A 80 -3.54 -8.75 5.85
N THR A 81 -3.89 -7.90 6.80
CA THR A 81 -3.14 -6.68 7.14
C THR A 81 -1.75 -7.00 7.68
N GLY A 82 -1.56 -8.21 8.22
CA GLY A 82 -0.25 -8.71 8.66
C GLY A 82 0.83 -8.69 7.58
N VAL A 83 0.49 -8.73 6.29
CA VAL A 83 1.47 -8.59 5.19
C VAL A 83 2.19 -7.23 5.19
N LEU A 84 1.53 -6.21 5.73
CA LEU A 84 2.06 -4.85 5.85
C LEU A 84 2.44 -4.53 7.31
N LEU A 85 1.55 -4.81 8.26
CA LEU A 85 1.66 -4.35 9.65
C LEU A 85 2.47 -5.29 10.55
N ARG A 86 2.64 -6.56 10.16
CA ARG A 86 3.31 -7.60 10.98
C ARG A 86 4.19 -8.50 10.10
N ASN A 87 4.82 -7.90 9.09
CA ASN A 87 5.63 -8.65 8.13
C ASN A 87 6.96 -9.05 8.78
N PRO A 88 7.29 -10.36 8.90
CA PRO A 88 8.51 -10.78 9.57
C PRO A 88 9.80 -10.37 8.85
N LYS A 89 9.73 -9.93 7.59
CA LYS A 89 10.89 -9.42 6.84
C LYS A 89 11.30 -8.00 7.24
N TYR A 90 10.37 -7.23 7.82
CA TYR A 90 10.55 -5.80 8.08
C TYR A 90 10.19 -5.48 9.52
N SER A 91 11.02 -4.69 10.19
CA SER A 91 10.74 -4.22 11.55
C SER A 91 9.63 -3.18 11.56
N ASN A 92 9.11 -2.85 12.76
CA ASN A 92 8.15 -1.75 12.91
C ASN A 92 8.81 -0.41 12.56
N GLU A 93 10.10 -0.26 12.86
CA GLU A 93 10.90 0.89 12.49
C GLU A 93 11.00 1.03 10.96
N ASP A 94 11.21 -0.07 10.23
CA ASP A 94 11.23 -0.07 8.77
C ASP A 94 9.88 0.38 8.19
N LEU A 95 8.77 -0.08 8.78
CA LEU A 95 7.43 0.36 8.39
C LEU A 95 7.23 1.87 8.60
N CYS A 96 7.66 2.41 9.75
CA CYS A 96 7.62 3.84 10.01
C CYS A 96 8.46 4.64 9.00
N VAL A 97 9.64 4.14 8.63
CA VAL A 97 10.49 4.75 7.60
C VAL A 97 9.78 4.76 6.25
N LEU A 98 9.23 3.61 5.82
CA LEU A 98 8.48 3.49 4.58
C LEU A 98 7.32 4.49 4.52
N LEU A 99 6.47 4.50 5.55
CA LEU A 99 5.31 5.37 5.61
C LEU A 99 5.69 6.85 5.61
N ASN A 100 6.74 7.25 6.33
CA ASN A 100 7.23 8.63 6.29
C ASN A 100 7.75 9.02 4.91
N LYS A 101 8.46 8.14 4.21
CA LYS A 101 8.91 8.38 2.82
C LYS A 101 7.73 8.56 1.87
N LEU A 102 6.71 7.71 1.96
CA LEU A 102 5.51 7.81 1.14
C LEU A 102 4.68 9.07 1.44
N LEU A 103 4.56 9.46 2.73
CA LEU A 103 3.84 10.66 3.17
C LEU A 103 4.58 11.96 2.84
N SER A 104 5.91 11.93 2.75
CA SER A 104 6.75 13.08 2.34
C SER A 104 7.10 13.09 0.85
N HIS A 105 6.56 12.13 0.09
CA HIS A 105 6.89 11.95 -1.33
C HIS A 105 6.60 13.22 -2.16
N PRO A 106 7.48 13.62 -3.11
CA PRO A 106 7.29 14.84 -3.90
C PRO A 106 5.92 14.87 -4.62
N TYR A 107 5.52 13.76 -5.24
CA TYR A 107 4.23 13.65 -5.90
C TYR A 107 3.04 13.62 -4.94
N MET A 108 2.11 14.56 -5.11
CA MET A 108 0.90 14.69 -4.29
C MET A 108 0.00 13.45 -4.33
N HIS A 109 -0.10 12.77 -5.48
CA HIS A 109 -0.98 11.62 -5.62
C HIS A 109 -0.52 10.43 -4.74
N ILE A 110 0.79 10.22 -4.57
CA ILE A 110 1.32 9.19 -3.65
C ILE A 110 0.95 9.52 -2.21
N ARG A 111 1.10 10.79 -1.80
CA ARG A 111 0.73 11.25 -0.45
C ARG A 111 -0.76 11.02 -0.18
N LYS A 112 -1.63 11.35 -1.14
CA LYS A 112 -3.08 11.13 -1.06
C LYS A 112 -3.43 9.65 -0.91
N GLU A 113 -2.87 8.78 -1.76
CA GLU A 113 -3.12 7.34 -1.65
C GLU A 113 -2.60 6.76 -0.34
N THR A 114 -1.45 7.24 0.15
CA THR A 114 -0.87 6.78 1.43
C THR A 114 -1.76 7.16 2.61
N LEU A 115 -2.27 8.40 2.62
CA LEU A 115 -3.24 8.83 3.63
C LEU A 115 -4.54 8.05 3.54
N TRP A 116 -4.99 7.71 2.33
CA TRP A 116 -6.17 6.89 2.15
C TRP A 116 -5.97 5.45 2.67
N LEU A 117 -4.82 4.82 2.38
CA LEU A 117 -4.43 3.54 2.98
C LEU A 117 -4.45 3.62 4.52
N LEU A 118 -3.78 4.62 5.10
CA LEU A 118 -3.74 4.80 6.54
C LEU A 118 -5.12 5.05 7.12
N GLY A 119 -5.97 5.84 6.45
CA GLY A 119 -7.35 6.07 6.84
C GLY A 119 -8.18 4.78 6.85
N ASN A 120 -8.02 3.93 5.83
CA ASN A 120 -8.69 2.64 5.75
C ASN A 120 -8.26 1.72 6.90
N LEU A 121 -6.96 1.67 7.22
CA LEU A 121 -6.43 0.82 8.30
C LEU A 121 -6.75 1.39 9.69
N TYR A 122 -6.74 2.72 9.86
CA TYR A 122 -7.10 3.40 11.10
C TYR A 122 -8.56 3.13 11.49
N ASN A 123 -9.46 3.12 10.50
CA ASN A 123 -10.88 2.85 10.68
C ASN A 123 -11.25 1.37 10.43
N HIS A 124 -10.26 0.48 10.42
CA HIS A 124 -10.47 -0.93 10.14
C HIS A 124 -11.37 -1.60 11.20
N ARG A 125 -12.19 -2.58 10.78
CA ARG A 125 -13.14 -3.28 11.66
C ARG A 125 -12.47 -4.08 12.79
N SER A 126 -11.31 -4.65 12.51
CA SER A 126 -10.48 -5.29 13.54
C SER A 126 -9.86 -4.23 14.46
N SER A 127 -10.20 -4.30 15.75
CA SER A 127 -9.67 -3.40 16.78
C SER A 127 -8.14 -3.46 16.88
N ASP A 128 -7.55 -4.62 16.65
CA ASP A 128 -6.11 -4.83 16.73
C ASP A 128 -5.38 -4.07 15.62
N VAL A 129 -5.94 -4.08 14.41
CA VAL A 129 -5.41 -3.34 13.25
C VAL A 129 -5.54 -1.84 13.51
N SER A 130 -6.73 -1.37 13.87
CA SER A 130 -6.98 0.04 14.18
C SER A 130 -6.05 0.54 15.29
N LYS A 131 -5.87 -0.26 16.35
CA LYS A 131 -4.96 0.07 17.46
C LYS A 131 -3.51 0.12 16.99
N THR A 132 -3.05 -0.88 16.23
CA THR A 132 -1.68 -0.90 15.68
C THR A 132 -1.40 0.38 14.88
N VAL A 133 -2.34 0.81 14.02
CA VAL A 133 -2.19 2.03 13.23
C VAL A 133 -2.20 3.28 14.11
N LYS A 134 -3.07 3.35 15.12
CA LYS A 134 -3.09 4.45 16.10
C LYS A 134 -1.77 4.58 16.85
N ASP A 135 -1.18 3.45 17.22
CA ASP A 135 0.11 3.40 17.92
C ASP A 135 1.28 3.81 16.99
N LEU A 136 1.12 3.70 15.66
CA LEU A 136 2.10 4.18 14.68
C LEU A 136 2.06 5.71 14.48
N VAL A 137 0.90 6.36 14.63
CA VAL A 137 0.71 7.80 14.32
C VAL A 137 1.77 8.71 14.95
N PRO A 138 2.17 8.56 16.23
CA PRO A 138 3.20 9.41 16.84
C PRO A 138 4.57 9.34 16.14
N PHE A 139 4.85 8.26 15.41
CA PHE A 139 6.11 8.02 14.71
C PHE A 139 6.09 8.45 13.24
N LEU A 140 5.01 9.12 12.80
CA LEU A 140 4.80 9.55 11.42
C LEU A 140 4.76 11.10 11.32
N PRO A 141 5.88 11.82 11.57
CA PRO A 141 5.91 13.29 11.49
C PRO A 141 5.47 13.83 10.12
N ALA A 142 5.65 13.05 9.04
CA ALA A 142 5.22 13.42 7.70
C ALA A 142 3.69 13.48 7.52
N LEU A 143 2.89 12.93 8.45
CA LEU A 143 1.42 13.00 8.41
C LEU A 143 0.93 14.45 8.34
N ASN A 144 1.40 15.31 9.23
CA ASN A 144 0.97 16.71 9.28
C ASN A 144 1.33 17.47 8.01
N GLN A 145 2.49 17.18 7.43
CA GLN A 145 2.91 17.74 6.15
C GLN A 145 2.01 17.25 5.00
N ALA A 146 1.71 15.95 4.96
CA ALA A 146 0.83 15.37 3.95
C ALA A 146 -0.58 15.95 4.03
N PHE A 147 -1.15 16.10 5.23
CA PHE A 147 -2.47 16.74 5.44
C PHE A 147 -2.48 18.20 4.96
N SER A 148 -1.49 18.98 5.38
CA SER A 148 -1.42 20.40 5.04
C SER A 148 -1.33 20.61 3.52
N ALA A 149 -0.54 19.78 2.83
CA ALA A 149 -0.41 19.86 1.38
C ALA A 149 -1.69 19.50 0.60
N ILE A 150 -2.68 18.88 1.24
CA ILE A 150 -3.94 18.50 0.58
C ILE A 150 -5.05 19.49 0.91
N CYS A 151 -5.11 19.99 2.14
CA CYS A 151 -6.17 20.90 2.59
C CYS A 151 -5.99 22.35 2.13
N PHE A 152 -4.78 22.76 1.74
CA PHE A 152 -4.46 24.13 1.34
C PHE A 152 -4.12 24.27 -0.16
N ASN A 153 -4.54 23.31 -0.99
CA ASN A 153 -4.53 23.38 -2.47
C ASN A 153 -5.96 23.51 -2.99
#